data_AF-A0A9W6BFR1-F1
#
_entry.id   AF-A0A9W6BFR1-F1
#
_cell.length_a   1.000
_cell.length_b   1.000
_cell.length_c   1.000
_cell.angle_alpha   90.00
_cell.angle_beta   90.00
_cell.angle_gamma   90.00
#
_symmetry.space_group_name_H-M   'P 1'
#
loop_
_entity.id
_entity.type
_entity.pdbx_description
1 polymer ?
#
loop_
_entity_poly.entity_id
_entity_poly.type
_entity_poly.pdbx_seq_one_letter_code
_entity_poly.pdbx_strand_id
1 'polypeptide(L)'
;MAMTSVQFSVMDLRLPHPSGVLEMVASSAGTLTEGLGFLKRQQNVDTVSPSGFPPGRDVWKASLKASSLRAIDLKSTVLGALSVGGLVATAAQAALSPRGPGTCDRNMCERCCNITTSIPYVVCGCHAMRHRSTASGKTWGASMVGVGAASALFHGSYGSVREWGRRMDFWTIAAASNLMTRALFPGVPASVTAAGMLATPFKPFLVSFVNSTAMELKFMAAARRNPKLRGPQRLHATCCLLGLGAFALEDWKPDLPLVHSVWHLLSSVSVATINNLLADVEEQQQLQQARSVQRPPQLVLHMQPLHA
;
A
#
# COMPACT_ATOMS: atom_id res chain seq x y z
N MET A 1 -49.80 -37.87 11.77
CA MET A 1 -48.53 -37.84 12.53
C MET A 1 -47.59 -38.83 11.87
N ALA A 2 -46.71 -38.36 10.99
CA ALA A 2 -45.66 -39.16 10.37
C ALA A 2 -44.48 -38.23 10.11
N MET A 3 -43.41 -38.41 10.89
CA MET A 3 -42.15 -37.68 10.71
C MET A 3 -41.28 -38.45 9.73
N THR A 4 -40.97 -37.83 8.59
CA THR A 4 -39.96 -38.29 7.65
C THR A 4 -38.62 -37.66 8.03
N SER A 5 -37.67 -38.49 8.47
CA SER A 5 -36.29 -38.11 8.72
C SER A 5 -35.52 -37.97 7.40
N VAL A 6 -35.03 -36.78 7.08
CA VAL A 6 -34.10 -36.56 5.97
C VAL A 6 -32.67 -36.66 6.53
N GLN A 7 -31.95 -37.72 6.18
CA GLN A 7 -30.51 -37.84 6.42
C GLN A 7 -29.77 -36.92 5.44
N PHE A 8 -29.04 -35.94 5.97
CA PHE A 8 -28.04 -35.18 5.21
C PHE A 8 -26.75 -36.00 5.12
N SER A 9 -26.40 -36.44 3.91
CA SER A 9 -25.10 -37.04 3.61
C SER A 9 -24.05 -35.92 3.58
N VAL A 10 -23.05 -36.02 4.46
CA VAL A 10 -21.87 -35.15 4.47
C VAL A 10 -21.12 -35.38 3.16
N MET A 11 -21.13 -34.39 2.26
CA MET A 11 -20.23 -34.38 1.11
C MET A 11 -18.81 -34.12 1.61
N ASP A 12 -17.90 -35.05 1.27
CA ASP A 12 -16.45 -34.94 1.42
C ASP A 12 -15.93 -33.71 0.65
N LEU A 13 -15.86 -32.56 1.33
CA LEU A 13 -15.21 -31.36 0.80
C LEU A 13 -13.70 -31.48 1.03
N ARG A 14 -13.00 -32.19 0.13
CA ARG A 14 -11.53 -32.15 0.10
C ARG A 14 -11.08 -30.76 -0.35
N LEU A 15 -10.51 -30.00 0.59
CA LEU A 15 -9.83 -28.74 0.31
C LEU A 15 -8.67 -28.98 -0.69
N PRO A 16 -8.48 -28.09 -1.68
CA PRO A 16 -7.38 -28.23 -2.63
C PRO A 16 -6.03 -28.10 -1.94
N HIS A 17 -5.09 -28.93 -2.39
CA HIS A 17 -3.72 -28.99 -1.88
C HIS A 17 -2.99 -27.66 -2.16
N PRO A 18 -2.16 -27.13 -1.23
CA PRO A 18 -1.51 -25.81 -1.33
C PRO A 18 -0.58 -25.61 -2.54
N SER A 19 -0.27 -26.66 -3.30
CA SER A 19 0.50 -26.58 -4.55
C SER A 19 -0.30 -25.96 -5.71
N GLY A 20 -1.63 -26.08 -5.73
CA GLY A 20 -2.45 -25.57 -6.84
C GLY A 20 -2.54 -24.03 -6.91
N VAL A 21 -2.43 -23.35 -5.76
CA VAL A 21 -2.42 -21.89 -5.69
C VAL A 21 -1.08 -21.32 -6.17
N LEU A 22 0.02 -22.05 -5.95
CA LEU A 22 1.35 -21.67 -6.44
C LEU A 22 1.49 -21.87 -7.96
N GLU A 23 0.90 -22.93 -8.53
CA GLU A 23 0.90 -23.15 -9.99
C GLU A 23 0.09 -22.10 -10.75
N MET A 24 -1.04 -21.65 -10.20
CA MET A 24 -1.87 -20.60 -10.82
C MET A 24 -1.13 -19.24 -10.87
N VAL A 25 -0.31 -18.96 -9.85
CA VAL A 25 0.57 -17.78 -9.80
C VAL A 25 1.77 -17.93 -10.75
N ALA A 26 2.34 -19.13 -10.88
CA ALA A 26 3.45 -19.41 -11.79
C ALA A 26 3.02 -19.37 -13.28
N SER A 27 1.81 -19.85 -13.60
CA SER A 27 1.27 -19.82 -14.97
C SER A 27 1.03 -18.40 -15.49
N SER A 28 0.78 -17.44 -14.59
CA SER A 28 0.62 -16.02 -14.94
C SER A 28 1.97 -15.30 -15.14
N ALA A 29 3.06 -15.87 -14.62
CA ALA A 29 4.41 -15.34 -14.80
C ALA A 29 5.05 -15.76 -16.14
N GLY A 30 4.68 -16.94 -16.67
CA GLY A 30 5.17 -17.47 -17.94
C GLY A 30 4.76 -16.63 -19.17
N THR A 31 3.60 -15.97 -19.12
CA THR A 31 3.11 -15.09 -20.20
C THR A 31 3.83 -13.74 -20.25
N LEU A 32 4.53 -13.33 -19.19
CA LEU A 32 5.28 -12.07 -19.13
C LEU A 32 6.72 -12.19 -19.63
N THR A 33 7.27 -13.41 -19.70
CA THR A 33 8.62 -13.65 -20.23
C THR A 33 8.71 -13.50 -21.75
N GLU A 34 7.62 -13.73 -22.50
CA GLU A 34 7.62 -13.56 -23.96
C GLU A 34 7.58 -12.10 -24.41
N GLY A 35 7.06 -11.18 -23.59
CA GLY A 35 7.05 -9.74 -23.88
C GLY A 35 8.39 -9.03 -23.69
N LEU A 36 9.31 -9.60 -22.91
CA LEU A 36 10.63 -9.00 -22.61
C LEU A 36 11.68 -9.23 -23.70
N GLY A 37 11.44 -10.16 -24.64
CA GLY A 37 12.32 -10.39 -25.79
C GLY A 37 12.34 -9.23 -26.79
N PHE A 38 11.28 -8.44 -26.85
CA PHE A 38 11.12 -7.37 -27.85
C PHE A 38 11.86 -6.07 -27.48
N LEU A 39 12.05 -5.79 -26.18
CA LEU A 39 12.68 -4.56 -25.69
C LEU A 39 14.22 -4.62 -25.63
N LYS A 40 14.83 -5.79 -25.79
CA LYS A 40 16.29 -5.94 -25.76
C LYS A 40 16.98 -5.62 -27.09
N ARG A 41 16.22 -5.40 -28.17
CA ARG A 41 16.75 -5.15 -29.52
C ARG A 41 16.93 -3.67 -29.88
N GLN A 42 16.51 -2.72 -29.01
CA GLN A 42 16.48 -1.28 -29.35
C GLN A 42 17.54 -0.41 -28.66
N GLN A 43 18.53 -1.00 -27.96
CA GLN A 43 19.53 -0.26 -27.17
C GLN A 43 20.96 -0.31 -27.71
N ASN A 44 21.14 -0.41 -29.03
CA ASN A 44 22.46 -0.38 -29.63
C ASN A 44 22.51 0.66 -30.77
N VAL A 45 22.68 1.94 -30.40
CA VAL A 45 23.08 3.03 -31.32
C VAL A 45 23.97 4.02 -30.55
N ASP A 46 25.25 3.98 -30.94
CA ASP A 46 26.29 5.02 -30.98
C ASP A 46 26.76 5.77 -29.73
N THR A 47 27.90 5.30 -29.21
CA THR A 47 28.87 6.06 -28.41
C THR A 47 29.73 6.97 -29.30
N VAL A 48 29.58 8.28 -29.17
CA VAL A 48 30.54 9.27 -29.68
C VAL A 48 31.24 9.93 -28.49
N SER A 49 32.57 9.78 -28.43
CA SER A 49 33.46 10.50 -27.53
C SER A 49 33.65 11.96 -27.97
N PRO A 50 33.76 12.90 -27.03
CA PRO A 50 34.56 14.09 -27.26
C PRO A 50 35.71 14.22 -26.26
N SER A 51 36.90 14.28 -26.83
CA SER A 51 38.15 14.71 -26.22
C SER A 51 38.14 16.20 -25.84
N GLY A 52 38.69 16.51 -24.65
CA GLY A 52 39.58 17.64 -24.38
C GLY A 52 39.00 19.07 -24.37
N PHE A 53 38.66 19.59 -23.19
CA PHE A 53 38.70 21.03 -22.84
C PHE A 53 39.02 21.21 -21.34
N PRO A 54 39.65 22.33 -20.91
CA PRO A 54 40.21 22.48 -19.56
C PRO A 54 39.14 22.89 -18.53
N PRO A 55 39.38 22.69 -17.22
CA PRO A 55 38.38 22.90 -16.18
C PRO A 55 38.28 24.39 -15.80
N GLY A 56 37.48 25.15 -16.52
CA GLY A 56 37.15 26.53 -16.19
C GLY A 56 35.74 26.64 -15.61
N ARG A 57 35.64 27.05 -14.33
CA ARG A 57 34.54 27.71 -13.54
C ARG A 57 33.04 27.53 -13.83
N ASP A 58 32.61 26.94 -14.94
CA ASP A 58 31.21 26.88 -15.37
C ASP A 58 30.50 25.56 -15.00
N VAL A 59 31.26 24.52 -14.64
CA VAL A 59 30.73 23.21 -14.19
C VAL A 59 29.91 23.34 -12.91
N TRP A 60 30.32 24.23 -11.98
CA TRP A 60 29.59 24.47 -10.73
C TRP A 60 28.26 25.19 -10.95
N LYS A 61 28.20 26.14 -11.88
CA LYS A 61 26.97 26.85 -12.22
C LYS A 61 25.97 25.93 -12.93
N ALA A 62 26.45 25.04 -13.82
CA ALA A 62 25.62 24.04 -14.49
C ALA A 62 25.07 22.98 -13.51
N SER A 63 25.90 22.50 -12.56
CA SER A 63 25.48 21.55 -11.51
C SER A 63 24.47 22.16 -10.54
N LEU A 64 24.65 23.42 -10.15
CA LEU A 64 23.69 24.15 -9.30
C LEU A 64 22.37 24.44 -10.04
N LYS A 65 22.42 24.81 -11.33
CA LYS A 65 21.21 24.96 -12.17
C LYS A 65 20.46 23.64 -12.35
N ALA A 66 21.17 22.54 -12.61
CA ALA A 66 20.57 21.21 -12.76
C ALA A 66 19.94 20.71 -11.45
N SER A 67 20.56 21.01 -10.31
CA SER A 67 20.03 20.68 -8.97
C SER A 67 18.80 21.52 -8.61
N SER A 68 18.83 22.82 -8.96
CA SER A 68 17.71 23.74 -8.80
C SER A 68 16.51 23.36 -9.68
N LEU A 69 16.75 23.00 -10.95
CA LEU A 69 15.72 22.54 -11.88
C LEU A 69 15.06 21.24 -11.41
N ARG A 70 15.82 20.27 -10.89
CA ARG A 70 15.26 19.04 -10.29
C ARG A 70 14.44 19.30 -9.03
N ALA A 71 14.85 20.28 -8.21
CA ALA A 71 14.13 20.63 -6.99
C ALA A 71 12.82 21.38 -7.28
N ILE A 72 12.80 22.21 -8.33
CA ILE A 72 11.60 22.92 -8.80
C ILE A 72 10.61 21.94 -9.44
N ASP A 73 11.10 20.98 -10.23
CA ASP A 73 10.27 19.97 -10.91
C ASP A 73 9.66 18.95 -9.92
N LEU A 74 10.39 18.60 -8.86
CA LEU A 74 9.85 17.77 -7.77
C LEU A 74 8.79 18.53 -6.96
N LYS A 75 8.98 19.83 -6.70
CA LYS A 75 8.00 20.65 -5.99
C LYS A 75 6.74 20.86 -6.80
N SER A 76 6.84 21.15 -8.10
CA SER A 76 5.68 21.30 -9.01
C SER A 76 4.96 19.98 -9.23
N THR A 77 5.67 18.84 -9.30
CA THR A 77 5.05 17.50 -9.38
C THR A 77 4.33 17.14 -8.09
N VAL A 78 4.91 17.46 -6.93
CA VAL A 78 4.26 17.24 -5.61
C VAL A 78 3.06 18.17 -5.43
N LEU A 79 3.16 19.45 -5.80
CA LEU A 79 2.06 20.41 -5.75
C LEU A 79 0.95 20.08 -6.77
N GLY A 80 1.30 19.62 -7.97
CA GLY A 80 0.34 19.17 -8.99
C GLY A 80 -0.36 17.86 -8.61
N ALA A 81 0.36 16.92 -7.99
CA ALA A 81 -0.25 15.73 -7.39
C ALA A 81 -1.15 16.07 -6.19
N LEU A 82 -0.81 17.11 -5.42
CA LEU A 82 -1.65 17.63 -4.33
C LEU A 82 -2.88 18.40 -4.83
N SER A 83 -2.82 19.09 -5.97
CA SER A 83 -3.96 19.84 -6.51
C SER A 83 -4.94 18.97 -7.28
N VAL A 84 -4.45 18.05 -8.14
CA VAL A 84 -5.29 17.06 -8.83
C VAL A 84 -5.73 15.97 -7.86
N GLY A 85 -4.84 15.47 -7.02
CA GLY A 85 -5.17 14.53 -5.94
C GLY A 85 -6.09 15.13 -4.89
N GLY A 86 -5.97 16.43 -4.59
CA GLY A 86 -6.89 17.15 -3.71
C GLY A 86 -8.28 17.32 -4.31
N LEU A 87 -8.39 17.57 -5.62
CA LEU A 87 -9.66 17.64 -6.32
C LEU A 87 -10.34 16.26 -6.42
N VAL A 88 -9.56 15.22 -6.76
CA VAL A 88 -10.02 13.82 -6.79
C VAL A 88 -10.41 13.36 -5.39
N ALA A 89 -9.64 13.69 -4.35
CA ALA A 89 -9.98 13.38 -2.96
C ALA A 89 -11.22 14.12 -2.47
N THR A 90 -11.43 15.37 -2.89
CA THR A 90 -12.61 16.16 -2.51
C THR A 90 -13.87 15.62 -3.22
N ALA A 91 -13.77 15.29 -4.50
CA ALA A 91 -14.83 14.64 -5.27
C ALA A 91 -15.15 13.24 -4.71
N ALA A 92 -14.11 12.45 -4.43
CA ALA A 92 -14.23 11.14 -3.78
C ALA A 92 -14.81 11.27 -2.37
N GLN A 93 -14.46 12.29 -1.58
CA GLN A 93 -14.95 12.40 -0.21
C GLN A 93 -16.43 12.81 -0.13
N ALA A 94 -16.89 13.69 -1.02
CA ALA A 94 -18.30 14.06 -1.11
C ALA A 94 -19.19 12.92 -1.63
N ALA A 95 -18.64 12.07 -2.50
CA ALA A 95 -19.35 10.93 -3.09
C ALA A 95 -19.29 9.63 -2.25
N LEU A 96 -18.19 9.39 -1.51
CA LEU A 96 -17.89 8.06 -0.97
C LEU A 96 -18.10 7.90 0.54
N SER A 97 -18.29 8.97 1.31
CA SER A 97 -18.47 8.85 2.78
C SER A 97 -19.54 7.78 3.10
N PRO A 98 -19.26 6.75 3.93
CA PRO A 98 -20.09 5.56 3.99
C PRO A 98 -21.45 5.94 4.58
N ARG A 99 -22.51 5.85 3.78
CA ARG A 99 -23.89 6.11 4.22
C ARG A 99 -24.73 4.84 4.09
N GLY A 100 -25.48 4.54 5.15
CA GLY A 100 -26.36 3.38 5.19
C GLY A 100 -25.61 2.03 5.15
N PRO A 101 -26.35 0.92 4.98
CA PRO A 101 -25.84 -0.44 5.19
C PRO A 101 -24.88 -0.94 4.10
N GLY A 102 -24.67 -0.21 3.01
CA GLY A 102 -23.90 -0.66 1.84
C GLY A 102 -24.74 -1.44 0.84
N THR A 103 -24.21 -1.58 -0.38
CA THR A 103 -24.88 -2.24 -1.53
C THR A 103 -24.43 -3.68 -1.74
N CYS A 104 -23.39 -4.13 -1.03
CA CYS A 104 -22.88 -5.50 -1.06
C CYS A 104 -23.67 -6.47 -0.14
N ASP A 105 -23.36 -7.77 -0.23
CA ASP A 105 -23.95 -8.88 0.55
C ASP A 105 -25.43 -9.15 0.25
N ARG A 106 -25.81 -9.17 -1.03
CA ARG A 106 -27.21 -9.25 -1.48
C ARG A 106 -27.83 -10.63 -1.26
N ASN A 107 -26.99 -11.66 -1.19
CA ASN A 107 -27.37 -13.04 -0.94
C ASN A 107 -26.32 -13.73 -0.04
N MET A 108 -26.62 -14.94 0.43
CA MET A 108 -25.72 -15.67 1.32
C MET A 108 -24.39 -16.05 0.66
N CYS A 109 -24.37 -16.29 -0.65
CA CYS A 109 -23.14 -16.58 -1.38
C CYS A 109 -22.18 -15.39 -1.33
N GLU A 110 -22.64 -14.20 -1.73
CA GLU A 110 -21.84 -12.96 -1.66
C GLU A 110 -21.34 -12.69 -0.24
N ARG A 111 -22.19 -12.91 0.76
CA ARG A 111 -21.82 -12.72 2.15
C ARG A 111 -20.71 -13.67 2.59
N CYS A 112 -20.84 -14.95 2.29
CA CYS A 112 -19.80 -15.95 2.56
C CYS A 112 -18.50 -15.60 1.82
N CYS A 113 -18.58 -15.17 0.55
CA CYS A 113 -17.42 -14.74 -0.22
C CYS A 113 -16.75 -13.51 0.40
N ASN A 114 -17.50 -12.49 0.79
CA ASN A 114 -16.94 -11.27 1.39
C ASN A 114 -16.28 -11.56 2.74
N ILE A 115 -16.89 -12.36 3.60
CA ILE A 115 -16.28 -12.82 4.87
C ILE A 115 -14.99 -13.61 4.61
N THR A 116 -15.03 -14.55 3.66
CA THR A 116 -13.88 -15.39 3.33
C THR A 116 -12.73 -14.56 2.77
N THR A 117 -13.05 -13.57 1.93
CA THR A 117 -12.06 -12.69 1.32
C THR A 117 -11.53 -11.61 2.29
N SER A 118 -12.03 -11.53 3.53
CA SER A 118 -11.40 -10.77 4.62
C SER A 118 -10.22 -11.50 5.28
N ILE A 119 -10.13 -12.84 5.15
CA ILE A 119 -9.07 -13.66 5.76
C ILE A 119 -7.65 -13.26 5.32
N PRO A 120 -7.38 -12.96 4.03
CA PRO A 120 -6.05 -12.54 3.58
C PRO A 120 -5.47 -11.34 4.34
N TYR A 121 -6.29 -10.38 4.80
CA TYR A 121 -5.79 -9.26 5.61
C TYR A 121 -5.30 -9.72 6.98
N VAL A 122 -6.00 -10.66 7.61
CA VAL A 122 -5.57 -11.26 8.89
C VAL A 122 -4.27 -12.02 8.71
N VAL A 123 -4.17 -12.83 7.66
CA VAL A 123 -2.94 -13.57 7.33
C VAL A 123 -1.77 -12.61 7.09
N CYS A 124 -1.99 -11.55 6.31
CA CYS A 124 -1.00 -10.50 6.06
C CYS A 124 -0.57 -9.80 7.34
N GLY A 125 -1.52 -9.47 8.23
CA GLY A 125 -1.25 -8.85 9.52
C GLY A 125 -0.43 -9.74 10.46
N CYS A 126 -0.81 -11.01 10.59
CA CYS A 126 -0.06 -12.01 11.34
C CYS A 126 1.35 -12.23 10.80
N HIS A 127 1.50 -12.27 9.47
CA HIS A 127 2.80 -12.34 8.83
C HIS A 127 3.66 -11.11 9.18
N ALA A 128 3.12 -9.90 9.04
CA ALA A 128 3.83 -8.68 9.39
C ALA A 128 4.26 -8.66 10.87
N MET A 129 3.38 -9.02 11.81
CA MET A 129 3.74 -9.07 13.24
C MET A 129 4.91 -10.01 13.54
N ARG A 130 5.01 -11.14 12.83
CA ARG A 130 6.10 -12.13 12.99
C ARG A 130 7.41 -11.69 12.34
N HIS A 131 7.36 -10.97 11.23
CA HIS A 131 8.53 -10.67 10.39
C HIS A 131 8.99 -9.21 10.44
N ARG A 132 8.32 -8.33 11.20
CA ARG A 132 8.76 -6.94 11.42
C ARG A 132 9.63 -6.82 12.67
N SER A 133 10.71 -6.07 12.54
CA SER A 133 11.66 -5.81 13.62
C SER A 133 11.28 -4.56 14.42
N THR A 134 10.61 -3.59 13.79
CA THR A 134 10.23 -2.33 14.44
C THR A 134 8.88 -2.43 15.15
N ALA A 135 8.72 -1.68 16.25
CA ALA A 135 7.42 -1.58 16.93
C ALA A 135 6.33 -1.04 16.00
N SER A 136 6.63 -0.01 15.21
CA SER A 136 5.68 0.54 14.22
C SER A 136 5.29 -0.48 13.14
N GLY A 137 6.23 -1.30 12.67
CA GLY A 137 5.95 -2.38 11.72
C GLY A 137 5.04 -3.45 12.31
N LYS A 138 5.25 -3.83 13.58
CA LYS A 138 4.36 -4.76 14.30
C LYS A 138 2.97 -4.16 14.53
N THR A 139 2.89 -2.87 14.89
CA THR A 139 1.60 -2.17 15.05
C THR A 139 0.83 -2.08 13.74
N TRP A 140 1.51 -1.86 12.61
CA TRP A 140 0.89 -1.99 11.28
C TRP A 140 0.32 -3.40 11.06
N GLY A 141 1.11 -4.44 11.36
CA GLY A 141 0.63 -5.82 11.26
C GLY A 141 -0.62 -6.09 12.10
N ALA A 142 -0.62 -5.64 13.36
CA ALA A 142 -1.79 -5.74 14.25
C ALA A 142 -3.00 -4.99 13.69
N SER A 143 -2.81 -3.81 13.10
CA SER A 143 -3.91 -3.05 12.49
C SER A 143 -4.54 -3.77 11.30
N MET A 144 -3.76 -4.52 10.52
CA MET A 144 -4.30 -5.30 9.40
C MET A 144 -5.12 -6.52 9.86
N VAL A 145 -4.78 -7.10 11.01
CA VAL A 145 -5.67 -8.07 11.68
C VAL A 145 -6.99 -7.39 12.07
N GLY A 146 -6.92 -6.18 12.61
CA GLY A 146 -8.09 -5.36 12.93
C GLY A 146 -8.98 -5.08 11.71
N VAL A 147 -8.39 -4.72 10.56
CA VAL A 147 -9.11 -4.52 9.29
C VAL A 147 -9.83 -5.80 8.85
N GLY A 148 -9.12 -6.94 8.83
CA GLY A 148 -9.74 -8.21 8.45
C GLY A 148 -10.89 -8.61 9.38
N ALA A 149 -10.75 -8.39 10.68
CA ALA A 149 -11.81 -8.64 11.66
C ALA A 149 -13.01 -7.69 11.49
N ALA A 150 -12.77 -6.39 11.31
CA ALA A 150 -13.83 -5.41 11.12
C ALA A 150 -14.61 -5.64 9.82
N SER A 151 -13.92 -5.96 8.72
CA SER A 151 -14.52 -6.35 7.45
C SER A 151 -15.40 -7.60 7.62
N ALA A 152 -14.88 -8.66 8.25
CA ALA A 152 -15.66 -9.87 8.51
C ALA A 152 -16.89 -9.61 9.38
N LEU A 153 -16.79 -8.74 10.40
CA LEU A 153 -17.91 -8.33 11.25
C LEU A 153 -18.96 -7.54 10.45
N PHE A 154 -18.53 -6.62 9.58
CA PHE A 154 -19.43 -5.88 8.70
C PHE A 154 -20.19 -6.83 7.77
N HIS A 155 -19.49 -7.70 7.05
CA HIS A 155 -20.14 -8.67 6.15
C HIS A 155 -20.94 -9.72 6.90
N GLY A 156 -20.59 -10.06 8.15
CA GLY A 156 -21.39 -10.94 9.02
C GLY A 156 -22.63 -10.29 9.63
N SER A 157 -22.77 -8.96 9.56
CA SER A 157 -23.82 -8.23 10.27
C SER A 157 -25.11 -7.98 9.46
N TYR A 158 -26.22 -7.79 10.18
CA TYR A 158 -27.56 -7.59 9.64
C TYR A 158 -28.27 -6.39 10.31
N GLY A 159 -29.35 -5.91 9.68
CA GLY A 159 -30.22 -4.88 10.24
C GLY A 159 -29.49 -3.57 10.56
N SER A 160 -29.87 -2.91 11.65
CA SER A 160 -29.30 -1.62 12.09
C SER A 160 -27.83 -1.72 12.52
N VAL A 161 -27.38 -2.90 12.98
CA VAL A 161 -25.97 -3.14 13.35
C VAL A 161 -25.06 -3.07 12.14
N ARG A 162 -25.57 -3.38 10.94
CA ARG A 162 -24.78 -3.37 9.70
C ARG A 162 -24.22 -2.01 9.34
N GLU A 163 -24.98 -0.94 9.58
CA GLU A 163 -24.48 0.41 9.34
C GLU A 163 -23.29 0.74 10.24
N TRP A 164 -23.36 0.36 11.52
CA TRP A 164 -22.24 0.52 12.45
C TRP A 164 -21.05 -0.36 12.08
N GLY A 165 -21.30 -1.61 11.68
CA GLY A 165 -20.27 -2.52 11.14
C GLY A 165 -19.52 -1.89 9.98
N ARG A 166 -20.24 -1.32 9.01
CA ARG A 166 -19.66 -0.63 7.85
C ARG A 166 -18.80 0.56 8.28
N ARG A 167 -19.29 1.40 9.19
CA ARG A 167 -18.53 2.56 9.69
C ARG A 167 -17.24 2.11 10.37
N MET A 168 -17.31 1.08 11.22
CA MET A 168 -16.14 0.51 11.88
C MET A 168 -15.12 -0.02 10.87
N ASP A 169 -15.57 -0.74 9.84
CA ASP A 169 -14.69 -1.22 8.76
C ASP A 169 -13.90 -0.06 8.11
N PHE A 170 -14.59 0.98 7.65
CA PHE A 170 -13.93 2.17 7.09
C PHE A 170 -13.01 2.90 8.08
N TRP A 171 -13.39 3.01 9.36
CA TRP A 171 -12.54 3.60 10.38
C TRP A 171 -11.28 2.78 10.61
N THR A 172 -11.38 1.44 10.64
CA THR A 172 -10.21 0.58 10.81
C THR A 172 -9.28 0.62 9.62
N ILE A 173 -9.78 0.72 8.39
CA ILE A 173 -8.96 0.92 7.18
C ILE A 173 -8.19 2.24 7.28
N ALA A 174 -8.88 3.33 7.64
CA ALA A 174 -8.26 4.65 7.79
C ALA A 174 -7.23 4.66 8.93
N ALA A 175 -7.53 4.05 10.07
CA ALA A 175 -6.59 3.90 11.18
C ALA A 175 -5.36 3.08 10.77
N ALA A 176 -5.55 1.93 10.10
CA ALA A 176 -4.45 1.11 9.60
C ALA A 176 -3.57 1.90 8.62
N SER A 177 -4.15 2.73 7.75
CA SER A 177 -3.39 3.59 6.83
C SER A 177 -2.49 4.61 7.54
N ASN A 178 -2.90 5.14 8.70
CA ASN A 178 -2.06 6.01 9.54
C ASN A 178 -0.89 5.24 10.18
N LEU A 179 -1.13 4.00 10.61
CA LEU A 179 -0.10 3.14 11.20
C LEU A 179 0.90 2.66 10.15
N MET A 180 0.42 2.40 8.93
CA MET A 180 1.24 2.14 7.75
C MET A 180 2.21 3.29 7.50
N THR A 181 1.71 4.53 7.41
CA THR A 181 2.58 5.68 7.15
C THR A 181 3.52 5.94 8.33
N ARG A 182 3.10 5.72 9.57
CA ARG A 182 4.00 5.77 10.72
C ARG A 182 5.17 4.79 10.59
N ALA A 183 4.91 3.57 10.13
CA ALA A 183 5.92 2.54 9.92
C ALA A 183 6.83 2.83 8.71
N LEU A 184 6.26 3.40 7.64
CA LEU A 184 6.99 3.77 6.44
C LEU A 184 7.83 5.04 6.61
N PHE A 185 7.41 5.99 7.45
CA PHE A 185 8.06 7.28 7.62
C PHE A 185 8.53 7.45 9.07
N PRO A 186 9.58 6.73 9.49
CA PRO A 186 10.02 6.69 10.88
C PRO A 186 10.44 8.06 11.45
N GLY A 187 10.91 8.97 10.59
CA GLY A 187 11.29 10.34 10.97
C GLY A 187 10.11 11.32 11.09
N VAL A 188 8.88 10.91 10.78
CA VAL A 188 7.69 11.75 10.97
C VAL A 188 7.25 11.68 12.44
N PRO A 189 6.96 12.81 13.10
CA PRO A 189 6.50 12.83 14.49
C PRO A 189 5.20 12.05 14.70
N ALA A 190 5.08 11.38 15.86
CA ALA A 190 3.89 10.60 16.22
C ALA A 190 2.60 11.46 16.29
N SER A 191 2.72 12.77 16.53
CA SER A 191 1.59 13.70 16.53
C SER A 191 0.88 13.77 15.17
N VAL A 192 1.60 13.59 14.05
CA VAL A 192 1.01 13.55 12.71
C VAL A 192 0.10 12.32 12.57
N THR A 193 0.58 11.16 13.03
CA THR A 193 -0.23 9.93 13.09
C THR A 193 -1.44 10.11 14.01
N ALA A 194 -1.26 10.71 15.18
CA ALA A 194 -2.35 10.97 16.12
C ALA A 194 -3.42 11.90 15.52
N ALA A 195 -3.00 12.97 14.83
CA ALA A 195 -3.93 13.87 14.14
C ALA A 195 -4.73 13.15 13.06
N GLY A 196 -4.08 12.29 12.26
CA GLY A 196 -4.77 11.46 11.27
C GLY A 196 -5.74 10.45 11.88
N MET A 197 -5.40 9.88 13.04
CA MET A 197 -6.31 9.02 13.81
C MET A 197 -7.53 9.79 14.32
N LEU A 198 -7.35 11.00 14.85
CA LEU A 198 -8.45 11.85 15.31
C LEU A 198 -9.38 12.30 14.16
N ALA A 199 -8.85 12.42 12.94
CA ALA A 199 -9.64 12.74 11.76
C ALA A 199 -10.43 11.55 11.19
N THR A 200 -10.06 10.31 11.55
CA THR A 200 -10.64 9.07 11.03
C THR A 200 -12.16 8.97 11.17
N PRO A 201 -12.79 9.24 12.34
CA PRO A 201 -14.24 9.11 12.46
C PRO A 201 -15.03 10.11 11.58
N PHE A 202 -14.42 11.24 11.21
CA PHE A 202 -15.08 12.31 10.45
C PHE A 202 -14.81 12.21 8.95
N LYS A 203 -13.62 11.77 8.56
CA LYS A 203 -13.10 11.86 7.19
C LYS A 203 -12.29 10.61 6.78
N PRO A 204 -12.80 9.37 6.97
CA PRO A 204 -12.00 8.16 6.81
C PRO A 204 -11.43 7.99 5.40
N PHE A 205 -12.21 8.32 4.35
CA PHE A 205 -11.74 8.23 2.97
C PHE A 205 -10.56 9.13 2.66
N LEU A 206 -10.60 10.41 3.06
CA LEU A 206 -9.50 11.34 2.83
C LEU A 206 -8.25 10.90 3.60
N VAL A 207 -8.42 10.45 4.84
CA VAL A 207 -7.32 9.91 5.65
C VAL A 207 -6.66 8.73 4.93
N SER A 208 -7.44 7.75 4.50
CA SER A 208 -6.94 6.61 3.72
C SER A 208 -6.28 7.03 2.41
N PHE A 209 -6.88 7.96 1.68
CA PHE A 209 -6.37 8.44 0.39
C PHE A 209 -5.01 9.12 0.53
N VAL A 210 -4.87 10.06 1.47
CA VAL A 210 -3.61 10.79 1.71
C VAL A 210 -2.52 9.81 2.12
N ASN A 211 -2.81 8.91 3.07
CA ASN A 211 -1.84 7.92 3.54
C ASN A 211 -1.43 6.93 2.43
N SER A 212 -2.38 6.47 1.61
CA SER A 212 -2.11 5.57 0.49
C SER A 212 -1.29 6.25 -0.60
N THR A 213 -1.58 7.51 -0.91
CA THR A 213 -0.78 8.31 -1.86
C THR A 213 0.66 8.47 -1.38
N ALA A 214 0.85 8.80 -0.09
CA ALA A 214 2.19 8.90 0.50
C ALA A 214 2.95 7.56 0.43
N MET A 215 2.27 6.45 0.72
CA MET A 215 2.84 5.11 0.60
C MET A 215 3.23 4.78 -0.84
N GLU A 216 2.38 5.04 -1.84
CA GLU A 216 2.67 4.73 -3.24
C GLU A 216 3.88 5.52 -3.75
N LEU A 217 3.93 6.83 -3.46
CA LEU A 217 5.10 7.66 -3.80
C LEU A 217 6.39 7.12 -3.18
N LYS A 218 6.30 6.64 -1.93
CA LYS A 218 7.44 6.01 -1.25
C LYS A 218 7.80 4.67 -1.90
N PHE A 219 6.83 3.84 -2.27
CA PHE A 219 7.05 2.56 -2.93
C PHE A 219 7.74 2.77 -4.29
N MET A 220 7.24 3.69 -5.10
CA MET A 220 7.87 4.08 -6.36
C MET A 220 9.30 4.57 -6.16
N ALA A 221 9.53 5.45 -5.18
CA ALA A 221 10.87 5.96 -4.89
C ALA A 221 11.82 4.86 -4.40
N ALA A 222 11.33 3.89 -3.64
CA ALA A 222 12.10 2.73 -3.19
C ALA A 222 12.40 1.78 -4.36
N ALA A 223 11.43 1.48 -5.22
CA ALA A 223 11.61 0.63 -6.41
C ALA A 223 12.55 1.20 -7.47
N ARG A 224 12.72 2.53 -7.52
CA ARG A 224 13.77 3.18 -8.33
C ARG A 224 15.17 2.90 -7.78
N ARG A 225 15.32 2.84 -6.46
CA ARG A 225 16.60 2.66 -5.77
C ARG A 225 16.97 1.18 -5.58
N ASN A 226 15.99 0.33 -5.30
CA ASN A 226 16.15 -1.09 -5.05
C ASN A 226 15.39 -1.90 -6.14
N PRO A 227 16.11 -2.51 -7.11
CA PRO A 227 15.49 -3.29 -8.17
C PRO A 227 14.60 -4.44 -7.69
N LYS A 228 14.86 -4.99 -6.49
CA LYS A 228 14.05 -6.08 -5.89
C LYS A 228 12.60 -5.65 -5.63
N LEU A 229 12.34 -4.36 -5.46
CA LEU A 229 11.01 -3.82 -5.19
C LEU A 229 10.19 -3.52 -6.46
N ARG A 230 10.77 -3.61 -7.66
CA ARG A 230 10.05 -3.28 -8.91
C ARG A 230 8.89 -4.22 -9.21
N GLY A 231 9.09 -5.52 -9.00
CA GLY A 231 8.02 -6.52 -9.16
C GLY A 231 6.88 -6.28 -8.17
N PRO A 232 7.16 -6.25 -6.85
CA PRO A 232 6.16 -5.93 -5.83
C PRO A 232 5.43 -4.60 -6.07
N GLN A 233 6.14 -3.53 -6.48
CA GLN A 233 5.51 -2.23 -6.75
C GLN A 233 4.58 -2.27 -7.98
N ARG A 234 4.98 -2.93 -9.07
CA ARG A 234 4.11 -3.07 -10.25
C ARG A 234 2.86 -3.87 -9.91
N LEU A 235 3.02 -4.99 -9.21
CA LEU A 235 1.89 -5.80 -8.75
C LEU A 235 0.96 -4.98 -7.84
N HIS A 236 1.54 -4.21 -6.90
CA HIS A 236 0.80 -3.29 -6.04
C HIS A 236 -0.05 -2.30 -6.87
N ALA A 237 0.59 -1.58 -7.79
CA ALA A 237 -0.08 -0.56 -8.60
C ALA A 237 -1.18 -1.16 -9.48
N THR A 238 -0.92 -2.31 -10.13
CA THR A 238 -1.93 -3.01 -10.94
C THR A 238 -3.12 -3.44 -10.09
N CYS A 239 -2.90 -4.08 -8.95
CA CYS A 239 -3.96 -4.50 -8.04
C CYS A 239 -4.74 -3.31 -7.46
N CYS A 240 -4.08 -2.19 -7.15
CA CYS A 240 -4.74 -0.96 -6.71
C CYS A 240 -5.62 -0.35 -7.80
N LEU A 241 -5.14 -0.29 -9.04
CA LEU A 241 -5.91 0.24 -10.17
C LEU A 241 -7.13 -0.63 -10.49
N LEU A 242 -6.93 -1.95 -10.61
CA LEU A 242 -8.03 -2.89 -10.85
C LEU A 242 -9.01 -2.90 -9.69
N GLY A 243 -8.50 -2.83 -8.46
CA GLY A 243 -9.32 -2.75 -7.28
C GLY A 243 -10.18 -1.49 -7.31
N LEU A 244 -9.59 -0.32 -7.53
CA LEU A 244 -10.35 0.94 -7.58
C LEU A 244 -11.43 0.88 -8.67
N GLY A 245 -11.13 0.22 -9.79
CA GLY A 245 -12.10 -0.10 -10.84
C GLY A 245 -13.24 -0.98 -10.34
N ALA A 246 -12.95 -2.06 -9.60
CA ALA A 246 -13.97 -2.92 -8.99
C ALA A 246 -14.84 -2.15 -7.98
N PHE A 247 -14.23 -1.33 -7.14
CA PHE A 247 -14.94 -0.48 -6.18
C PHE A 247 -15.88 0.52 -6.88
N ALA A 248 -15.41 1.20 -7.93
CA ALA A 248 -16.26 2.10 -8.73
C ALA A 248 -17.35 1.33 -9.51
N LEU A 249 -17.06 0.11 -9.96
CA LEU A 249 -18.01 -0.74 -10.67
C LEU A 249 -19.16 -1.20 -9.75
N GLU A 250 -18.88 -1.45 -8.47
CA GLU A 250 -19.91 -1.76 -7.47
C GLU A 250 -20.93 -0.61 -7.33
N ASP A 251 -20.47 0.64 -7.30
CA ASP A 251 -21.35 1.81 -7.22
C ASP A 251 -22.14 2.02 -8.53
N TRP A 252 -21.52 1.77 -9.68
CA TRP A 252 -22.17 1.96 -10.99
C TRP A 252 -23.13 0.82 -11.37
N LYS A 253 -22.82 -0.42 -11.00
CA LYS A 253 -23.55 -1.65 -11.31
C LYS A 253 -23.71 -2.50 -10.04
N PRO A 254 -24.53 -2.07 -9.07
CA PRO A 254 -24.65 -2.75 -7.78
C PRO A 254 -25.24 -4.16 -7.89
N ASP A 255 -25.88 -4.50 -9.00
CA ASP A 255 -26.45 -5.82 -9.26
C ASP A 255 -25.42 -6.85 -9.77
N LEU A 256 -24.19 -6.42 -10.09
CA LEU A 256 -23.14 -7.32 -10.55
C LEU A 256 -22.60 -8.12 -9.34
N PRO A 257 -22.75 -9.45 -9.31
CA PRO A 257 -22.41 -10.24 -8.14
C PRO A 257 -20.90 -10.32 -7.94
N LEU A 258 -20.47 -10.50 -6.68
CA LEU A 258 -19.09 -10.77 -6.27
C LEU A 258 -18.05 -9.66 -6.57
N VAL A 259 -18.45 -8.50 -7.09
CA VAL A 259 -17.53 -7.37 -7.36
C VAL A 259 -16.80 -6.94 -6.09
N HIS A 260 -17.50 -6.88 -4.97
CA HIS A 260 -16.90 -6.57 -3.66
C HIS A 260 -15.84 -7.59 -3.23
N SER A 261 -16.09 -8.88 -3.46
CA SER A 261 -15.14 -9.94 -3.14
C SER A 261 -13.88 -9.84 -4.01
N VAL A 262 -14.03 -9.46 -5.28
CA VAL A 262 -12.90 -9.17 -6.17
C VAL A 262 -12.10 -7.96 -5.67
N TRP A 263 -12.77 -6.90 -5.21
CA TRP A 263 -12.12 -5.76 -4.56
C TRP A 263 -11.30 -6.19 -3.32
N HIS A 264 -11.86 -7.04 -2.45
CA HIS A 264 -11.13 -7.60 -1.31
C HIS A 264 -9.87 -8.34 -1.72
N LEU A 265 -9.99 -9.25 -2.70
CA LEU A 265 -8.85 -10.03 -3.17
C LEU A 265 -7.75 -9.13 -3.74
N LEU A 266 -8.08 -8.22 -4.65
CA LEU A 266 -7.12 -7.30 -5.26
C LEU A 266 -6.45 -6.39 -4.23
N SER A 267 -7.22 -5.78 -3.34
CA SER A 267 -6.66 -4.91 -2.31
C SER A 267 -5.85 -5.68 -1.27
N SER A 268 -6.20 -6.92 -0.93
CA SER A 268 -5.40 -7.76 -0.04
C SER A 268 -4.03 -8.13 -0.64
N VAL A 269 -3.96 -8.37 -1.95
CA VAL A 269 -2.69 -8.56 -2.67
C VAL A 269 -1.87 -7.27 -2.61
N SER A 270 -2.50 -6.10 -2.87
CA SER A 270 -1.84 -4.80 -2.71
C SER A 270 -1.31 -4.58 -1.29
N VAL A 271 -2.06 -4.95 -0.24
CA VAL A 271 -1.58 -4.85 1.15
C VAL A 271 -0.40 -5.78 1.38
N ALA A 272 -0.44 -7.01 0.88
CA ALA A 272 0.65 -7.96 1.04
C ALA A 272 1.96 -7.44 0.43
N THR A 273 1.91 -6.71 -0.69
CA THR A 273 3.13 -6.15 -1.30
C THR A 273 3.75 -5.03 -0.46
N ILE A 274 2.98 -4.31 0.38
CA ILE A 274 3.49 -3.28 1.30
C ILE A 274 4.49 -3.87 2.30
N ASN A 275 4.38 -5.16 2.66
CA ASN A 275 5.36 -5.82 3.50
C ASN A 275 6.76 -5.88 2.86
N ASN A 276 6.87 -5.87 1.53
CA ASN A 276 8.16 -5.76 0.85
C ASN A 276 8.76 -4.37 1.05
N LEU A 277 7.95 -3.32 0.89
CA LEU A 277 8.38 -1.95 1.12
C LEU A 277 8.79 -1.72 2.58
N LEU A 278 8.01 -2.22 3.54
CA LEU A 278 8.37 -2.12 4.95
C LEU A 278 9.70 -2.83 5.27
N ALA A 279 9.99 -3.96 4.61
CA ALA A 279 11.23 -4.70 4.85
C ALA A 279 12.43 -3.87 4.41
N ASP A 280 12.34 -3.25 3.23
CA ASP A 280 13.35 -2.33 2.71
C ASP A 280 13.52 -1.12 3.64
N VAL A 281 12.44 -0.53 4.14
CA VAL A 281 12.51 0.61 5.09
C VAL A 281 13.25 0.21 6.37
N GLU A 282 12.91 -0.91 6.98
CA GLU A 282 13.56 -1.38 8.20
C GLU A 282 15.05 -1.70 7.96
N GLU A 283 15.39 -2.34 6.84
CA GLU A 283 16.79 -2.61 6.44
C GLU A 283 17.58 -1.29 6.28
N GLN A 284 17.01 -0.30 5.59
CA GLN A 284 17.65 1.01 5.44
C GLN A 284 17.86 1.71 6.79
N GLN A 285 16.91 1.61 7.73
CA GLN A 285 17.07 2.17 9.06
C GLN A 285 18.21 1.50 9.83
N GLN A 286 18.29 0.17 9.79
CA GLN A 286 19.36 -0.59 10.44
C GLN A 286 20.73 -0.21 9.87
N LEU A 287 20.85 -0.09 8.55
CA LEU A 287 22.07 0.36 7.89
C LEU A 287 22.46 1.79 8.28
N GLN A 288 21.50 2.69 8.43
CA GLN A 288 21.76 4.06 8.90
C GLN A 288 22.24 4.09 10.36
N GLN A 289 21.62 3.28 11.23
CA GLN A 289 22.04 3.16 12.62
C GLN A 289 23.46 2.58 12.75
N ALA A 290 23.77 1.53 11.98
CA ALA A 290 25.12 0.96 11.95
C ALA A 290 26.16 2.00 11.50
N ARG A 291 25.84 2.80 10.47
CA ARG A 291 26.71 3.88 9.99
C ARG A 291 26.88 5.02 11.00
N SER A 292 25.87 5.35 11.79
CA SER A 292 25.99 6.39 12.82
C SER A 292 26.87 5.95 13.99
N VAL A 293 26.81 4.66 14.35
CA VAL A 293 27.68 4.09 15.41
C VAL A 293 29.14 4.03 14.97
N GLN A 294 29.40 3.78 13.69
CA GLN A 294 30.76 3.69 13.15
C GLN A 294 31.45 5.03 12.88
N ARG A 295 30.74 6.17 12.92
CA ARG A 295 31.40 7.47 12.77
C ARG A 295 32.17 7.79 14.06
N PRO A 296 33.50 7.92 14.03
CA PRO A 296 34.24 8.38 15.19
C PRO A 296 33.69 9.76 15.61
N PRO A 297 33.62 10.06 16.92
CA PRO A 297 33.19 11.38 17.38
C PRO A 297 34.04 12.41 16.64
N GLN A 298 33.39 13.30 15.86
CA GLN A 298 34.11 14.43 15.31
C GLN A 298 34.68 15.18 16.51
N LEU A 299 36.00 15.13 16.65
CA LEU A 299 36.74 15.97 17.56
C LEU A 299 36.43 17.39 17.13
N VAL A 300 35.44 18.01 17.77
CA VAL A 300 35.16 19.43 17.63
C VAL A 300 36.39 20.09 18.23
N LEU A 301 37.39 20.35 17.38
CA LEU A 301 38.52 21.19 17.70
C LEU A 301 37.92 22.56 17.99
N HIS A 302 37.63 22.78 19.27
CA HIS A 302 37.21 24.06 19.80
C HIS A 302 38.43 24.97 19.70
N MET A 303 38.61 25.60 18.54
CA MET A 303 39.58 26.68 18.39
C MET A 303 39.11 27.83 19.26
N GLN A 304 39.69 27.95 20.45
CA GLN A 304 39.59 29.17 21.23
C GLN A 304 40.18 30.30 20.39
N PRO A 305 39.44 31.40 20.17
CA PRO A 305 40.02 32.59 19.57
C PRO A 305 41.10 33.12 20.52
N LEU A 306 42.34 33.15 20.05
CA LEU A 306 43.42 33.89 20.67
C LEU A 306 43.04 35.38 20.61
N HIS A 307 42.57 35.92 21.73
CA HIS A 307 42.49 37.36 21.90
C HIS A 307 43.91 37.92 21.99
N ALA A 308 44.27 38.74 21.01
CA ALA A 308 45.47 39.57 20.98
C ALA A 308 45.14 40.98 21.51
#